data_AF-A0A915IA12-F1
#
_entry.id   AF-A0A915IA12-F1
#
_cell.length_a   1.000
_cell.length_b   1.000
_cell.length_c   1.000
_cell.angle_alpha   90.00
_cell.angle_beta   90.00
_cell.angle_gamma   90.00
#
_symmetry.space_group_name_H-M   'P 1'
#
loop_
_entity.id
_entity.type
_entity.pdbx_description
1 polymer ?
#
loop_
_entity_poly.entity_id
_entity_poly.type
_entity_poly.pdbx_seq_one_letter_code
_entity_poly.pdbx_strand_id
1 'polypeptide(L)'
;ISAVDELIDLNFLDNDRKLTPLGRRLAALGCSPYLAKAMLYAIFLKCSDPVLSIVSMLELNSDVFINSPDVDRSAVNRAKLDQMGSTFSDHLLLAKIYEQYSECIEKSKISYTKNLIVNSGKSESNLVDDFCRQNYLNAQALALASELKSLFSKQLQSAGIVDENDDLLRQNSDFNQNRRNFQFITAALAAGLEKNFENRRNIQFRAGCLDLLKNSLNDDMEKSKYQNDVPSNSDPPSKKHDFYWFNTFERVLSVDGRTFRLEDLGLVNPLLVLLFSGFDLELYGNSNIILHPSKDFRFQLPSAA
;
A
#
# COMPACT_ATOMS: atom_id res chain seq x y z
N ILE A 1 21.39 -4.14 -7.00
CA ILE A 1 20.92 -4.04 -8.40
C ILE A 1 21.25 -2.63 -8.87
N SER A 2 21.59 -2.40 -10.14
CA SER A 2 21.81 -1.04 -10.65
C SER A 2 20.46 -0.38 -10.96
N ALA A 3 20.32 0.93 -10.76
CA ALA A 3 19.10 1.67 -11.11
C ALA A 3 18.69 1.49 -12.59
N VAL A 4 19.65 1.24 -13.49
CA VAL A 4 19.37 0.94 -14.90
C VAL A 4 18.70 -0.42 -15.05
N ASP A 5 19.14 -1.43 -14.31
CA ASP A 5 18.59 -2.78 -14.38
C ASP A 5 17.15 -2.80 -13.81
N GLU A 6 16.90 -2.03 -12.75
CA GLU A 6 15.54 -1.82 -12.21
C GLU A 6 14.58 -1.21 -13.23
N LEU A 7 15.04 -0.21 -14.00
CA LEU A 7 14.22 0.40 -15.05
C LEU A 7 13.98 -0.55 -16.24
N ILE A 8 14.91 -1.47 -16.52
CA ILE A 8 14.70 -2.54 -17.50
C ILE A 8 13.64 -3.52 -16.98
N ASP A 9 13.76 -3.94 -15.72
CA ASP A 9 12.79 -4.84 -15.07
C ASP A 9 11.37 -4.25 -15.06
N LEU A 10 11.24 -2.95 -14.79
CA LEU A 10 9.96 -2.24 -14.80
C LEU A 10 9.43 -1.95 -16.23
N ASN A 11 10.16 -2.36 -17.28
CA ASN A 11 9.87 -2.09 -18.69
C ASN A 11 9.87 -0.60 -19.08
N PHE A 12 10.54 0.25 -18.29
CA PHE A 12 10.79 1.63 -18.68
C PHE A 12 11.88 1.71 -19.75
N LEU A 13 12.89 0.85 -19.63
CA LEU A 13 13.96 0.67 -20.62
C LEU A 13 13.83 -0.70 -21.31
N ASP A 14 14.25 -0.78 -22.57
CA ASP A 14 14.48 -2.05 -23.24
C ASP A 14 15.88 -2.62 -22.91
N ASN A 15 16.19 -3.80 -23.44
CA ASN A 15 17.49 -4.47 -23.24
C ASN A 15 18.68 -3.66 -23.81
N ASP A 16 18.43 -2.74 -24.74
CA ASP A 16 19.43 -1.81 -25.29
C ASP A 16 19.58 -0.54 -24.42
N ARG A 17 18.92 -0.47 -23.26
CA ARG A 17 18.87 0.69 -22.35
C ARG A 17 18.22 1.93 -22.97
N LYS A 18 17.30 1.74 -23.93
CA LYS A 18 16.53 2.83 -24.54
C LYS A 18 15.14 2.90 -23.93
N LEU A 19 14.62 4.11 -23.80
CA LEU A 19 13.29 4.36 -23.24
C LEU A 19 12.21 3.73 -24.13
N THR A 20 11.42 2.82 -23.55
CA THR A 20 10.30 2.20 -24.24
C THR A 20 9.17 3.21 -24.49
N PRO A 21 8.25 2.97 -25.44
CA PRO A 21 7.08 3.84 -25.62
C PRO A 21 6.24 4.00 -24.35
N LEU A 22 6.10 2.91 -23.57
CA LEU A 22 5.41 2.94 -22.29
C LEU A 22 6.21 3.71 -21.23
N GLY A 23 7.50 3.42 -21.11
CA GLY A 23 8.41 4.12 -20.20
C GLY A 23 8.43 5.62 -20.43
N ARG A 24 8.33 6.07 -21.69
CA ARG A 24 8.23 7.49 -22.04
C ARG A 24 6.97 8.16 -21.49
N ARG A 25 5.83 7.46 -21.54
CA ARG A 25 4.57 7.98 -21.00
C ARG A 25 4.59 7.98 -19.48
N LEU A 26 5.03 6.88 -18.86
CA LEU A 26 5.08 6.76 -17.40
C LEU A 26 6.11 7.71 -16.76
N ALA A 27 7.24 7.97 -17.42
CA ALA A 27 8.23 8.94 -16.95
C ALA A 27 7.68 10.38 -16.89
N ALA A 28 6.64 10.70 -17.66
CA ALA A 28 6.02 12.03 -17.65
C ALA A 28 5.21 12.32 -16.37
N LEU A 29 4.92 11.31 -15.54
CA LEU A 29 4.20 11.47 -14.28
C LEU A 29 5.08 12.10 -13.19
N GLY A 30 6.41 12.01 -13.30
CA GLY A 30 7.31 12.65 -12.33
C GLY A 30 7.24 12.10 -10.91
N CYS A 31 6.85 10.83 -10.75
CA CYS A 31 6.89 10.07 -9.49
C CYS A 31 7.81 8.85 -9.62
N SER A 32 7.91 8.06 -8.55
CA SER A 32 8.64 6.79 -8.56
C SER A 32 8.18 5.88 -9.72
N PRO A 33 9.10 5.27 -10.49
CA PRO A 33 8.76 4.32 -11.57
C PRO A 33 7.85 3.18 -11.11
N TYR A 34 8.05 2.70 -9.87
CA TYR A 34 7.24 1.66 -9.26
C TYR A 34 5.78 2.12 -9.05
N LEU A 35 5.58 3.34 -8.54
CA LEU A 35 4.25 3.88 -8.28
C LEU A 35 3.54 4.34 -9.56
N ALA A 36 4.29 4.83 -10.55
CA ALA A 36 3.76 5.08 -11.90
C ALA A 36 3.20 3.79 -12.53
N LYS A 37 3.92 2.67 -12.41
CA LYS A 37 3.46 1.36 -12.85
C LYS A 37 2.25 0.88 -12.03
N ALA A 38 2.23 1.08 -10.71
CA ALA A 38 1.07 0.74 -9.88
C ALA A 38 -0.21 1.49 -10.34
N MET A 39 -0.12 2.78 -10.64
CA MET A 39 -1.25 3.58 -11.15
C MET A 39 -1.74 3.08 -12.51
N LEU A 40 -0.83 2.67 -13.39
CA LEU A 40 -1.18 2.04 -14.67
C LEU A 40 -2.00 0.76 -14.46
N TYR A 41 -1.55 -0.13 -13.58
CA TYR A 41 -2.30 -1.35 -13.26
C TYR A 41 -3.64 -1.06 -12.58
N ALA A 42 -3.74 0.00 -11.78
CA ALA A 42 -4.99 0.40 -11.14
C ALA A 42 -6.09 0.74 -12.17
N ILE A 43 -5.71 1.35 -13.29
CA ILE A 43 -6.62 1.64 -14.41
C ILE A 43 -7.14 0.33 -15.01
N PHE A 44 -6.25 -0.61 -15.34
CA PHE A 44 -6.63 -1.92 -15.91
C PHE A 44 -7.50 -2.75 -14.96
N LEU A 45 -7.20 -2.70 -13.66
CA LEU A 45 -7.92 -3.43 -12.62
C LEU A 45 -9.16 -2.68 -12.11
N LYS A 46 -9.45 -1.50 -12.65
CA LYS A 46 -10.60 -0.66 -12.32
C LYS A 46 -10.69 -0.30 -10.83
N CYS A 47 -9.55 0.07 -10.25
CA CYS A 47 -9.42 0.54 -8.88
C CYS A 47 -8.54 1.81 -8.81
N SER A 48 -8.70 2.73 -9.77
CA SER A 48 -7.84 3.92 -9.89
C SER A 48 -7.93 4.84 -8.67
N ASP A 49 -9.13 5.18 -8.20
CA ASP A 49 -9.37 6.09 -7.08
C ASP A 49 -8.61 5.72 -5.79
N PRO A 50 -8.74 4.48 -5.26
CA PRO A 50 -8.01 4.08 -4.06
C PRO A 50 -6.50 3.98 -4.30
N VAL A 51 -6.04 3.47 -5.44
CA VAL A 51 -4.59 3.33 -5.70
C VAL A 51 -3.93 4.68 -5.89
N LEU A 52 -4.53 5.62 -6.62
CA LEU A 52 -4.03 6.99 -6.73
C LEU A 52 -4.00 7.67 -5.35
N SER A 53 -4.96 7.37 -4.46
CA SER A 53 -4.93 7.85 -3.08
C SER A 53 -3.70 7.33 -2.33
N ILE A 54 -3.45 6.02 -2.37
CA ILE A 54 -2.31 5.37 -1.73
C ILE A 54 -1.01 5.96 -2.27
N VAL A 55 -0.84 5.96 -3.59
CA VAL A 55 0.35 6.52 -4.27
C VAL A 55 0.59 7.97 -3.87
N SER A 56 -0.46 8.79 -3.80
CA SER A 56 -0.32 10.20 -3.41
C SER A 56 0.14 10.38 -1.97
N MET A 57 -0.19 9.46 -1.06
CA MET A 57 0.28 9.50 0.32
C MET A 57 1.68 8.90 0.48
N LEU A 58 2.05 7.88 -0.30
CA LEU A 58 3.39 7.29 -0.30
C LEU A 58 4.44 8.23 -0.92
N GLU A 59 4.06 9.06 -1.90
CA GLU A 59 4.95 10.07 -2.51
C GLU A 59 5.10 11.35 -1.66
N LEU A 60 4.44 11.44 -0.50
CA LEU A 60 4.62 12.60 0.38
C LEU A 60 5.98 12.54 1.08
N ASN A 61 6.67 13.67 1.13
CA ASN A 61 7.83 13.87 2.00
C ASN A 61 7.44 14.10 3.48
N SER A 62 6.23 13.71 3.89
CA SER A 62 5.67 14.00 5.21
C SER A 62 4.72 12.89 5.66
N ASP A 63 4.78 12.55 6.95
CA ASP A 63 3.95 11.50 7.53
C ASP A 63 2.45 11.87 7.51
N VAL A 64 1.62 10.93 7.06
CA VAL A 64 0.14 11.00 7.14
C VAL A 64 -0.33 10.99 8.59
N PHE A 65 0.40 10.28 9.47
CA PHE A 65 0.14 10.25 10.90
C PHE A 65 1.05 11.20 11.63
N ILE A 66 0.55 11.84 12.68
CA ILE A 66 1.34 12.78 13.46
C ILE A 66 2.48 12.02 14.16
N ASN A 67 3.71 12.44 13.84
CA ASN A 67 4.94 11.93 14.43
C ASN A 67 5.70 13.08 15.11
N SER A 68 5.15 13.54 16.24
CA SER A 68 5.75 14.60 17.07
C SER A 68 6.17 14.03 18.44
N PRO A 69 7.27 14.51 19.04
CA PRO A 69 7.66 14.13 20.40
C PRO A 69 6.56 14.34 21.46
N ASP A 70 5.66 15.29 21.22
CA ASP A 70 4.59 15.66 22.15
C ASP A 70 3.34 14.74 22.06
N VAL A 71 3.33 13.79 21.11
CA VAL A 71 2.21 12.88 20.88
C VAL A 71 2.56 11.47 21.34
N ASP A 72 1.66 10.84 22.10
CA ASP A 72 1.81 9.44 22.52
C ASP A 72 1.79 8.50 21.31
N ARG A 73 2.98 8.04 20.90
CA ARG A 73 3.17 7.07 19.82
C ARG A 73 2.35 5.79 20.00
N SER A 74 2.11 5.36 21.26
CA SER A 74 1.30 4.17 21.51
C SER A 74 -0.17 4.39 21.17
N ALA A 75 -0.69 5.61 21.37
CA ALA A 75 -2.04 5.98 20.97
C ALA A 75 -2.19 6.05 19.45
N VAL A 76 -1.20 6.61 18.75
CA VAL A 76 -1.16 6.62 17.27
C VAL A 76 -1.19 5.18 16.72
N ASN A 77 -0.37 4.28 17.27
CA ASN A 77 -0.34 2.88 16.83
C ASN A 77 -1.66 2.15 17.09
N ARG A 78 -2.32 2.41 18.22
CA ARG A 78 -3.67 1.86 18.49
C ARG A 78 -4.69 2.37 17.48
N ALA A 79 -4.71 3.68 17.20
CA ALA A 79 -5.61 4.26 16.20
C ALA A 79 -5.38 3.67 14.80
N LYS A 80 -4.11 3.46 14.39
CA LYS A 80 -3.76 2.76 13.15
C LYS A 80 -4.38 1.37 13.09
N LEU A 81 -4.20 0.55 14.13
CA LEU A 81 -4.76 -0.80 14.17
C LEU A 81 -6.28 -0.81 14.09
N ASP A 82 -6.94 0.03 14.89
CA ASP A 82 -8.40 0.10 14.93
C ASP A 82 -8.96 0.42 13.53
N GLN A 83 -8.24 1.27 12.80
CA GLN A 83 -8.56 1.58 11.40
C GLN A 83 -8.23 0.44 10.42
N MET A 84 -7.13 -0.30 10.60
CA MET A 84 -6.79 -1.45 9.75
C MET A 84 -7.80 -2.60 9.86
N GLY A 85 -8.35 -2.81 11.06
CA GLY A 85 -9.20 -3.97 11.35
C GLY A 85 -8.49 -5.29 11.02
N SER A 86 -9.17 -6.21 10.35
CA SER A 86 -8.63 -7.53 10.01
C SER A 86 -7.69 -7.56 8.79
N THR A 87 -7.45 -6.42 8.12
CA THR A 87 -6.63 -6.37 6.91
C THR A 87 -5.12 -6.36 7.21
N PHE A 88 -4.73 -5.79 8.35
CA PHE A 88 -3.32 -5.63 8.77
C PHE A 88 -2.40 -5.12 7.65
N SER A 89 -2.89 -4.15 6.86
CA SER A 89 -2.21 -3.62 5.67
C SER A 89 -2.15 -2.10 5.72
N ASP A 90 -0.95 -1.54 5.75
CA ASP A 90 -0.71 -0.09 5.73
C ASP A 90 -1.25 0.54 4.44
N HIS A 91 -1.04 -0.11 3.29
CA HIS A 91 -1.59 0.36 2.02
C HIS A 91 -3.12 0.46 2.04
N LEU A 92 -3.82 -0.54 2.60
CA LEU A 92 -5.28 -0.50 2.70
C LEU A 92 -5.76 0.49 3.76
N LEU A 93 -4.99 0.69 4.83
CA LEU A 93 -5.22 1.74 5.82
C LEU A 93 -5.17 3.13 5.18
N LEU A 94 -4.16 3.40 4.34
CA LEU A 94 -4.05 4.65 3.60
C LEU A 94 -5.29 4.88 2.73
N ALA A 95 -5.67 3.91 1.90
CA ALA A 95 -6.90 4.02 1.08
C ALA A 95 -8.15 4.33 1.93
N LYS A 96 -8.32 3.63 3.06
CA LYS A 96 -9.45 3.83 3.97
C LYS A 96 -9.44 5.23 4.59
N ILE A 97 -8.29 5.72 5.04
CA ILE A 97 -8.15 7.06 5.61
C ILE A 97 -8.51 8.12 4.58
N TYR A 98 -8.02 7.97 3.35
CA TYR A 98 -8.32 8.94 2.29
C TYR A 98 -9.80 8.93 1.90
N GLU A 99 -10.45 7.76 1.83
CA GLU A 99 -11.90 7.67 1.58
C GLU A 99 -12.68 8.41 2.67
N GLN A 100 -12.38 8.17 3.95
CA GLN A 100 -13.03 8.84 5.09
C GLN A 100 -12.76 10.36 5.10
N TYR A 101 -11.52 10.77 4.84
CA TYR A 101 -11.15 12.17 4.72
C TYR A 101 -11.93 12.89 3.60
N SER A 102 -12.05 12.25 2.43
CA SER A 102 -12.80 12.78 1.29
C SER A 102 -14.30 12.92 1.62
N GLU A 103 -14.88 11.93 2.30
CA GLU A 103 -16.26 12.02 2.79
C GLU A 103 -16.46 13.17 3.79
N CYS A 104 -15.50 13.42 4.69
CA CYS A 104 -15.55 14.55 5.61
C CYS A 104 -15.55 15.88 4.84
N ILE A 105 -14.72 16.03 3.80
CA ILE A 105 -14.72 17.21 2.93
C ILE A 105 -16.08 17.40 2.25
N GLU A 106 -16.64 16.34 1.67
CA GLU A 106 -17.95 16.41 0.99
C GLU A 106 -19.07 16.81 1.96
N LYS A 107 -19.11 16.19 3.14
CA LYS A 107 -20.09 16.51 4.19
C LYS A 107 -19.94 17.95 4.68
N SER A 108 -18.71 18.45 4.87
CA SER A 108 -18.45 19.84 5.24
C SER A 108 -18.98 20.83 4.19
N LYS A 109 -18.80 20.54 2.89
CA LYS A 109 -19.34 21.39 1.81
C LYS A 109 -20.88 21.41 1.82
N ILE A 110 -21.52 20.27 2.03
CA ILE A 110 -22.98 20.15 2.08
C ILE A 110 -23.52 20.89 3.32
N SER A 111 -22.88 20.74 4.47
CA SER A 111 -23.34 21.41 5.69
C SER A 111 -23.21 22.93 5.61
N TYR A 112 -22.08 23.42 5.08
CA TYR A 112 -21.88 24.84 4.82
C TYR A 112 -22.97 25.42 3.91
N THR A 113 -23.26 24.77 2.78
CA THR A 113 -24.32 25.23 1.86
C THR A 113 -25.70 25.22 2.49
N LYS A 114 -26.00 24.23 3.34
CA LYS A 114 -27.24 24.19 4.11
C LYS A 114 -27.33 25.33 5.13
N ASN A 115 -26.28 25.58 5.90
CA ASN A 115 -26.27 26.65 6.92
C ASN A 115 -26.46 28.05 6.31
N LEU A 116 -25.93 28.30 5.11
CA LEU A 116 -26.22 29.53 4.35
C LEU A 116 -27.71 29.69 4.02
N ILE A 117 -28.45 28.58 3.87
CA ILE A 117 -29.89 28.59 3.60
C ILE A 117 -30.69 28.75 4.91
N VAL A 118 -30.26 28.13 6.02
CA VAL A 118 -31.07 28.06 7.26
C VAL A 118 -30.75 29.15 8.29
N ASN A 119 -29.79 30.05 8.06
CA ASN A 119 -29.37 31.12 9.00
C ASN A 119 -29.13 30.62 10.44
N SER A 120 -28.71 29.36 10.59
CA SER A 120 -28.35 28.80 11.88
C SER A 120 -26.93 29.25 12.23
N GLY A 121 -26.80 30.32 13.01
CA GLY A 121 -25.53 30.85 13.53
C GLY A 121 -24.80 29.94 14.52
N LYS A 122 -24.84 28.62 14.34
CA LYS A 122 -24.08 27.66 15.14
C LYS A 122 -22.64 27.61 14.63
N SER A 123 -21.69 27.72 15.55
CA SER A 123 -20.29 27.41 15.27
C SER A 123 -20.19 25.92 14.96
N GLU A 124 -19.97 25.61 13.69
CA GLU A 124 -19.85 24.23 13.20
C GLU A 124 -18.42 23.76 13.45
N SER A 125 -18.27 22.61 14.12
CA SER A 125 -16.95 21.99 14.22
C SER A 125 -16.54 21.52 12.83
N ASN A 126 -15.31 21.83 12.43
CA ASN A 126 -14.81 21.41 11.13
C ASN A 126 -14.66 19.88 11.15
N LEU A 127 -15.56 19.16 10.45
CA LEU A 127 -15.56 17.69 10.41
C LEU A 127 -14.20 17.12 9.99
N VAL A 128 -13.47 17.85 9.15
CA VAL A 128 -12.12 17.47 8.71
C VAL A 128 -11.13 17.57 9.88
N ASP A 129 -11.16 18.66 10.64
CA ASP A 129 -10.26 18.85 11.80
C ASP A 129 -10.58 17.85 12.90
N ASP A 130 -11.87 17.60 13.16
CA ASP A 130 -12.32 16.59 14.12
C ASP A 130 -11.85 15.19 13.71
N PHE A 131 -12.02 14.84 12.43
CA PHE A 131 -11.54 13.57 11.89
C PHE A 131 -10.03 13.42 12.04
N CYS A 132 -9.26 14.44 11.65
CA CYS A 132 -7.80 14.40 11.74
C CYS A 132 -7.33 14.26 13.20
N ARG A 133 -7.92 15.04 14.11
CA ARG A 133 -7.59 15.02 15.54
C ARG A 133 -7.90 13.67 16.18
N GLN A 134 -9.08 13.09 15.89
CA GLN A 134 -9.49 11.81 16.48
C GLN A 134 -8.64 10.63 16.00
N ASN A 135 -8.07 10.72 14.79
CA ASN A 135 -7.29 9.64 14.18
C ASN A 135 -5.78 9.91 14.17
N TYR A 136 -5.31 10.96 14.87
CA TYR A 136 -3.90 11.36 14.91
C TYR A 136 -3.30 11.60 13.51
N LEU A 137 -4.05 12.23 12.61
CA LEU A 137 -3.67 12.47 11.24
C LEU A 137 -3.15 13.90 11.03
N ASN A 138 -2.19 14.02 10.13
CA ASN A 138 -1.66 15.29 9.68
C ASN A 138 -2.57 15.89 8.59
N ALA A 139 -3.38 16.88 8.96
CA ALA A 139 -4.33 17.53 8.05
C ALA A 139 -3.63 18.18 6.84
N GLN A 140 -2.43 18.74 7.04
CA GLN A 140 -1.66 19.34 5.95
C GLN A 140 -1.16 18.27 4.97
N ALA A 141 -0.68 17.13 5.46
CA ALA A 141 -0.28 16.01 4.62
C ALA A 141 -1.47 15.47 3.79
N LEU A 142 -2.66 15.34 4.39
CA LEU A 142 -3.87 14.91 3.67
C LEU A 142 -4.32 15.91 2.61
N ALA A 143 -4.21 17.22 2.89
CA ALA A 143 -4.49 18.25 1.89
C ALA A 143 -3.51 18.17 0.71
N LEU A 144 -2.21 18.03 0.97
CA LEU A 144 -1.19 17.82 -0.07
C LEU A 144 -1.43 16.53 -0.86
N ALA A 145 -1.83 15.45 -0.19
CA ALA A 145 -2.20 14.20 -0.87
C ALA A 145 -3.37 14.39 -1.84
N SER A 146 -4.37 15.22 -1.50
CA SER A 146 -5.48 15.52 -2.41
C SER A 146 -5.05 16.30 -3.65
N GLU A 147 -4.09 17.22 -3.49
CA GLU A 147 -3.51 17.96 -4.62
C GLU A 147 -2.69 17.03 -5.52
N LEU A 148 -1.82 16.18 -4.93
CA LEU A 148 -1.04 15.18 -5.66
C LEU A 148 -1.92 14.18 -6.40
N LYS A 149 -2.99 13.68 -5.75
CA LYS A 149 -3.94 12.76 -6.39
C LYS A 149 -4.58 13.36 -7.63
N SER A 150 -4.98 14.63 -7.54
CA SER A 150 -5.54 15.38 -8.65
C SER A 150 -4.52 15.61 -9.76
N LEU A 151 -3.25 15.87 -9.39
CA LEU A 151 -2.15 16.03 -10.31
C LEU A 151 -1.85 14.74 -11.08
N PHE A 152 -1.74 13.60 -10.39
CA PHE A 152 -1.48 12.31 -11.03
C PHE A 152 -2.59 11.92 -12.01
N SER A 153 -3.86 12.16 -11.66
CA SER A 153 -4.97 11.95 -12.60
C SER A 153 -4.80 12.76 -13.89
N LYS A 154 -4.42 14.04 -13.78
CA LYS A 154 -4.18 14.92 -14.93
C LYS A 154 -2.94 14.53 -15.74
N GLN A 155 -1.90 14.06 -15.07
CA GLN A 155 -0.69 13.59 -15.73
C GLN A 155 -0.94 12.30 -16.51
N LEU A 156 -1.75 11.38 -15.99
CA LEU A 156 -2.18 10.18 -16.71
C LEU A 156 -2.94 10.51 -18.00
N GLN A 157 -3.82 11.52 -17.94
CA GLN A 157 -4.49 12.07 -19.13
C GLN A 157 -3.49 12.72 -20.10
N SER A 158 -2.63 13.62 -19.60
CA SER A 158 -1.66 14.37 -20.42
C SER A 158 -0.60 13.48 -21.07
N ALA A 159 -0.25 12.37 -20.41
CA ALA A 159 0.65 11.35 -20.95
C ALA A 159 -0.03 10.44 -21.99
N GLY A 160 -1.34 10.60 -22.21
CA GLY A 160 -2.15 9.77 -23.11
C GLY A 160 -2.24 8.32 -22.65
N ILE A 161 -2.25 8.08 -21.33
CA ILE A 161 -2.53 6.76 -20.75
C ILE A 161 -4.04 6.52 -20.72
N VAL A 162 -4.83 7.57 -20.49
CA VAL A 162 -6.30 7.59 -20.55
C VAL A 162 -6.77 8.82 -21.32
N ASP A 163 -8.03 8.84 -21.75
CA ASP A 163 -8.58 9.97 -22.50
C ASP A 163 -8.76 11.20 -21.58
N GLU A 164 -8.70 12.41 -22.14
CA GLU A 164 -8.82 13.67 -21.38
C GLU A 164 -10.16 13.82 -20.64
N ASN A 165 -11.20 13.13 -21.12
CA ASN A 165 -12.53 13.11 -20.51
C ASN A 165 -12.70 12.02 -19.45
N ASP A 166 -11.71 11.12 -19.29
CA ASP A 166 -11.78 10.02 -18.35
C ASP A 166 -11.58 10.52 -16.92
N ASP A 167 -12.57 10.28 -16.08
CA ASP A 167 -12.52 10.63 -14.67
C ASP A 167 -12.08 9.43 -13.82
N LEU A 168 -10.79 9.40 -13.52
CA LEU A 168 -10.15 8.36 -12.69
C LEU A 168 -10.51 8.47 -11.20
N LEU A 169 -10.99 9.63 -10.75
CA LEU A 169 -11.23 9.91 -9.33
C LEU A 169 -12.70 9.75 -8.94
N ARG A 170 -13.61 9.84 -9.91
CA ARG A 170 -15.04 9.62 -9.67
C ARG A 170 -15.34 8.18 -9.29
N GLN A 171 -15.92 8.02 -8.10
CA GLN A 171 -16.20 6.71 -7.50
C GLN A 171 -17.07 5.79 -8.38
N ASN A 172 -17.99 6.37 -9.18
CA ASN A 172 -18.92 5.64 -10.05
C ASN A 172 -18.45 5.58 -11.52
N SER A 173 -17.18 5.85 -11.82
CA SER A 173 -16.64 5.70 -13.17
C SER A 173 -16.27 4.25 -13.48
N ASP A 174 -16.09 3.93 -14.77
CA ASP A 174 -15.66 2.60 -15.21
C ASP A 174 -14.27 2.20 -14.70
N PHE A 175 -13.47 3.18 -14.29
CA PHE A 175 -12.15 2.98 -13.69
C PHE A 175 -12.19 2.61 -12.20
N ASN A 176 -13.38 2.56 -11.60
CA ASN A 176 -13.55 2.36 -10.16
C ASN A 176 -14.56 1.26 -9.79
N GLN A 177 -14.91 0.38 -10.73
CA GLN A 177 -15.80 -0.76 -10.50
C GLN A 177 -15.29 -1.69 -9.38
N ASN A 178 -13.97 -1.78 -9.19
CA ASN A 178 -13.32 -2.58 -8.16
C ASN A 178 -12.74 -1.74 -7.00
N ARG A 179 -13.14 -0.48 -6.83
CA ARG A 179 -12.54 0.46 -5.85
C ARG A 179 -12.58 0.01 -4.38
N ARG A 180 -13.43 -0.96 -4.03
CA ARG A 180 -13.53 -1.54 -2.67
C ARG A 180 -13.03 -2.97 -2.58
N ASN A 181 -12.52 -3.54 -3.67
CA ASN A 181 -11.98 -4.89 -3.66
C ASN A 181 -10.48 -4.83 -3.35
N PHE A 182 -10.15 -5.18 -2.11
CA PHE A 182 -8.77 -5.16 -1.61
C PHE A 182 -7.82 -6.02 -2.44
N GLN A 183 -8.28 -7.13 -3.04
CA GLN A 183 -7.42 -7.99 -3.86
C GLN A 183 -6.94 -7.24 -5.10
N PHE A 184 -7.82 -6.50 -5.78
CA PHE A 184 -7.45 -5.70 -6.95
C PHE A 184 -6.55 -4.51 -6.59
N ILE A 185 -6.80 -3.85 -5.46
CA ILE A 185 -5.95 -2.76 -4.96
C ILE A 185 -4.54 -3.31 -4.66
N THR A 186 -4.45 -4.41 -3.91
CA THR A 186 -3.17 -5.05 -3.60
C THR A 186 -2.47 -5.59 -4.85
N ALA A 187 -3.22 -6.03 -5.86
CA ALA A 187 -2.66 -6.50 -7.13
C ALA A 187 -2.03 -5.35 -7.93
N ALA A 188 -2.69 -4.19 -7.99
CA ALA A 188 -2.13 -3.01 -8.65
C ALA A 188 -0.81 -2.56 -7.99
N LEU A 189 -0.78 -2.52 -6.66
CA LEU A 189 0.44 -2.19 -5.91
C LEU A 189 1.52 -3.26 -6.08
N ALA A 190 1.17 -4.54 -6.01
CA ALA A 190 2.08 -5.66 -6.24
C ALA A 190 2.74 -5.62 -7.62
N ALA A 191 2.00 -5.21 -8.65
CA ALA A 191 2.48 -5.06 -10.02
C ALA A 191 3.40 -3.84 -10.21
N GLY A 192 3.28 -2.82 -9.37
CA GLY A 192 4.16 -1.67 -9.38
C GLY A 192 5.43 -1.90 -8.58
N LEU A 193 5.28 -2.39 -7.35
CA LEU A 193 6.31 -2.60 -6.34
C LEU A 193 7.05 -3.94 -6.53
N GLU A 194 7.29 -4.32 -7.79
CA GLU A 194 7.89 -5.60 -8.15
C GLU A 194 9.21 -5.82 -7.42
N LYS A 195 9.51 -7.08 -7.06
CA LYS A 195 10.69 -7.51 -6.28
C LYS A 195 10.77 -7.01 -4.82
N ASN A 196 9.91 -6.09 -4.38
CA ASN A 196 9.79 -5.71 -2.96
C ASN A 196 8.85 -6.65 -2.19
N PHE A 197 8.97 -7.96 -2.45
CA PHE A 197 8.20 -8.98 -1.74
C PHE A 197 9.02 -9.59 -0.62
N GLU A 198 8.41 -9.69 0.56
CA GLU A 198 9.02 -10.27 1.75
C GLU A 198 8.16 -11.41 2.27
N ASN A 199 8.77 -12.59 2.40
CA ASN A 199 8.15 -13.75 3.02
C ASN A 199 8.59 -13.85 4.48
N ARG A 200 7.63 -14.02 5.39
CA ARG A 200 7.90 -14.16 6.82
C ARG A 200 7.07 -15.30 7.42
N ARG A 201 7.72 -16.08 8.29
CA ARG A 201 7.11 -17.10 9.16
C ARG A 201 6.87 -16.52 10.55
N ASN A 202 5.92 -17.09 11.30
CA ASN A 202 5.73 -16.86 12.74
C ASN A 202 5.61 -15.39 13.15
N ILE A 203 4.84 -14.62 12.38
CA ILE A 203 4.62 -13.20 12.63
C ILE A 203 3.82 -13.02 13.91
N GLN A 204 4.30 -12.14 14.79
CA GLN A 204 3.57 -11.71 15.97
C GLN A 204 3.17 -10.25 15.83
N PHE A 205 1.94 -9.92 16.18
CA PHE A 205 1.49 -8.54 16.27
C PHE A 205 1.69 -8.07 17.71
N ARG A 206 2.58 -7.09 17.93
CA ARG A 206 2.90 -6.61 19.28
C ARG A 206 2.66 -5.11 19.38
N ALA A 207 1.85 -4.70 20.37
CA ALA A 207 1.53 -3.30 20.63
C ALA A 207 1.04 -2.51 19.40
N GLY A 208 0.36 -3.21 18.49
CA GLY A 208 -0.16 -2.62 17.26
C GLY A 208 0.82 -2.36 16.15
N CYS A 209 1.99 -2.96 16.21
CA CYS A 209 2.90 -3.07 15.09
C CYS A 209 3.07 -4.55 14.71
N LEU A 210 3.31 -4.81 13.43
CA LEU A 210 3.85 -6.09 12.99
C LEU A 210 5.25 -6.23 13.62
N ASP A 211 5.37 -7.03 14.68
CA ASP A 211 6.68 -7.38 15.23
C ASP A 211 7.26 -8.43 14.29
N LEU A 212 8.01 -7.93 13.29
CA LEU A 212 8.90 -8.74 12.47
C LEU A 212 10.00 -9.25 13.41
N LEU A 213 9.68 -10.27 14.20
CA LEU A 213 10.64 -10.92 15.09
C LEU A 213 11.93 -11.12 14.31
N LYS A 214 13.04 -10.61 14.88
CA LYS A 214 14.38 -10.74 14.33
C LYS A 214 14.71 -12.21 14.14
N ASN A 215 14.33 -12.79 13.00
CA ASN A 215 15.12 -13.85 12.42
C ASN A 215 16.33 -13.13 11.85
N SER A 216 17.33 -13.03 12.73
CA SER A 216 18.72 -12.81 12.36
C SER A 216 18.96 -13.44 11.00
N LEU A 217 19.50 -12.66 10.08
CA LEU A 217 20.43 -13.20 9.11
C LEU A 217 21.43 -14.01 9.92
N ASN A 218 21.23 -15.32 9.99
CA ASN A 218 22.18 -16.35 10.36
C ASN A 218 21.47 -17.64 9.98
N ASP A 219 21.97 -18.23 8.89
CA ASP A 219 22.09 -19.67 8.80
C ASP A 219 22.41 -20.25 10.18
N ASP A 220 21.77 -21.37 10.49
CA ASP A 220 21.96 -22.24 11.66
C ASP A 220 20.77 -22.30 12.63
N MET A 221 19.95 -23.32 12.36
CA MET A 221 19.35 -24.24 13.32
C MET A 221 19.84 -24.05 14.78
N GLU A 222 19.00 -23.53 15.68
CA GLU A 222 18.68 -24.15 16.98
C GLU A 222 17.92 -23.22 17.97
N LYS A 223 16.97 -23.87 18.67
CA LYS A 223 16.55 -23.66 20.07
C LYS A 223 15.55 -22.55 20.41
N SER A 224 14.35 -23.06 20.69
CA SER A 224 13.28 -22.50 21.50
C SER A 224 13.70 -21.94 22.87
N LYS A 225 13.05 -20.82 23.22
CA LYS A 225 12.59 -20.31 24.54
C LYS A 225 12.35 -18.82 24.29
N TYR A 226 11.17 -18.25 24.52
CA TYR A 226 10.66 -17.88 25.84
C TYR A 226 9.14 -17.76 25.86
N GLN A 227 8.60 -18.23 26.97
CA GLN A 227 7.25 -18.01 27.48
C GLN A 227 7.26 -16.72 28.32
N ASN A 228 6.22 -15.88 28.21
CA ASN A 228 5.49 -15.21 29.32
C ASN A 228 4.55 -14.10 28.80
N ASP A 229 3.25 -14.41 28.88
CA ASP A 229 2.12 -13.62 29.39
C ASP A 229 1.93 -12.13 29.05
N VAL A 230 0.97 -11.87 28.14
CA VAL A 230 -0.15 -10.92 28.33
C VAL A 230 -1.39 -11.49 27.60
N PRO A 231 -2.59 -11.54 28.21
CA PRO A 231 -3.80 -12.08 27.57
C PRO A 231 -4.56 -11.06 26.70
N SER A 232 -4.99 -11.55 25.52
CA SER A 232 -6.22 -11.26 24.74
C SER A 232 -6.70 -9.81 24.57
N ASN A 233 -6.67 -9.31 23.33
CA ASN A 233 -7.89 -9.09 22.52
C ASN A 233 -7.55 -8.53 21.14
N SER A 234 -7.30 -9.45 20.20
CA SER A 234 -7.52 -9.38 18.75
C SER A 234 -6.73 -10.55 18.21
N ASP A 235 -7.32 -11.74 18.26
CA ASP A 235 -6.66 -12.89 17.64
C ASP A 235 -6.33 -12.53 16.20
N PRO A 236 -5.04 -12.56 15.79
CA PRO A 236 -4.68 -12.41 14.39
C PRO A 236 -5.38 -13.49 13.57
N PRO A 237 -5.59 -13.29 12.25
CA PRO A 237 -6.36 -14.19 11.42
C PRO A 237 -5.89 -15.62 11.67
N SER A 238 -6.83 -16.42 12.19
CA SER A 238 -6.74 -17.84 12.51
C SER A 238 -5.51 -18.54 11.97
N LYS A 239 -4.75 -19.23 12.84
CA LYS A 239 -3.67 -20.20 12.57
C LYS A 239 -3.91 -21.12 11.35
N LYS A 240 -3.85 -20.60 10.13
CA LYS A 240 -4.10 -21.37 8.89
C LYS A 240 -2.92 -21.35 7.92
N HIS A 241 -2.00 -20.39 8.04
CA HIS A 241 -0.85 -20.30 7.17
C HIS A 241 0.41 -19.98 7.97
N ASP A 242 1.43 -20.82 7.84
CA ASP A 242 2.73 -20.64 8.48
C ASP A 242 3.57 -19.52 7.84
N PHE A 243 3.10 -18.96 6.72
CA PHE A 243 3.80 -18.00 5.87
C PHE A 243 2.87 -16.86 5.44
N TYR A 244 3.40 -15.64 5.49
CA TYR A 244 2.73 -14.44 4.99
C TYR A 244 3.67 -13.69 4.05
N TRP A 245 3.09 -13.18 2.97
CA TRP A 245 3.80 -12.35 2.00
C TRP A 245 3.40 -10.90 2.18
N PHE A 246 4.40 -10.03 2.20
CA PHE A 246 4.22 -8.59 2.23
C PHE A 246 4.83 -7.97 0.99
N ASN A 247 4.24 -6.87 0.57
CA ASN A 247 4.84 -5.94 -0.35
C ASN A 247 5.07 -4.60 0.38
N THR A 248 6.17 -3.92 0.08
CA THR A 248 6.60 -2.68 0.74
C THR A 248 7.08 -1.69 -0.31
N PHE A 249 6.82 -0.41 -0.08
CA PHE A 249 7.34 0.64 -0.95
C PHE A 249 8.79 0.98 -0.61
N GLU A 250 9.09 1.17 0.68
CA GLU A 250 10.39 1.67 1.11
C GLU A 250 11.03 0.80 2.20
N ARG A 251 12.35 0.59 2.07
CA ARG A 251 13.19 -0.07 3.07
C ARG A 251 14.15 0.96 3.65
N VAL A 252 13.97 1.29 4.92
CA VAL A 252 14.79 2.26 5.63
C VAL A 252 15.88 1.53 6.40
N LEU A 253 17.15 1.77 6.05
CA LEU A 253 18.28 1.24 6.80
C LEU A 253 18.43 1.98 8.14
N SER A 254 18.68 1.24 9.22
CA SER A 254 19.00 1.86 10.50
C SER A 254 20.31 2.65 10.42
N VAL A 255 20.44 3.64 11.31
CA VAL A 255 21.62 4.53 11.37
C VAL A 255 22.93 3.76 11.54
N ASP A 256 22.90 2.61 12.21
CA ASP A 256 24.06 1.74 12.39
C ASP A 256 24.38 0.85 11.17
N GLY A 257 23.53 0.88 10.13
CA GLY A 257 23.66 0.09 8.91
C GLY A 257 23.41 -1.41 9.07
N ARG A 258 23.02 -1.87 10.26
CA ARG A 258 22.97 -3.31 10.59
C ARG A 258 21.57 -3.91 10.49
N THR A 259 20.55 -3.06 10.61
CA THR A 259 19.15 -3.48 10.53
C THR A 259 18.44 -2.62 9.51
N PHE A 260 17.30 -3.08 9.04
CA PHE A 260 16.43 -2.28 8.21
C PHE A 260 15.01 -2.40 8.75
N ARG A 261 14.26 -1.33 8.59
CA ARG A 261 12.83 -1.26 8.83
C ARG A 261 12.13 -1.31 7.49
N LEU A 262 11.07 -2.10 7.40
CA LEU A 262 10.15 -2.04 6.29
C LEU A 262 9.05 -1.05 6.67
N GLU A 263 8.76 -0.11 5.78
CA GLU A 263 7.67 0.83 5.92
C GLU A 263 6.55 0.45 4.94
N ASP A 264 5.32 0.85 5.26
CA ASP A 264 4.12 0.62 4.44
C ASP A 264 3.93 -0.84 4.01
N LEU A 265 3.69 -1.72 4.99
CA LEU A 265 3.51 -3.14 4.74
C LEU A 265 2.10 -3.42 4.20
N GLY A 266 2.02 -3.88 2.96
CA GLY A 266 0.82 -4.45 2.39
C GLY A 266 0.83 -5.96 2.45
N LEU A 267 -0.11 -6.59 3.15
CA LEU A 267 -0.29 -8.04 3.08
C LEU A 267 -0.76 -8.44 1.68
N VAL A 268 -0.09 -9.42 1.06
CA VAL A 268 -0.34 -9.84 -0.32
C VAL A 268 -0.67 -11.33 -0.39
N ASN A 269 -1.65 -11.67 -1.23
CA ASN A 269 -1.96 -13.06 -1.54
C ASN A 269 -0.78 -13.71 -2.30
N PRO A 270 -0.32 -14.92 -1.93
CA PRO A 270 0.73 -15.64 -2.64
C PRO A 270 0.55 -15.69 -4.17
N LEU A 271 -0.69 -15.79 -4.67
CA LEU A 271 -0.96 -15.78 -6.12
C LEU A 271 -0.57 -14.47 -6.80
N LEU A 272 -0.66 -13.33 -6.10
CA LEU A 272 -0.21 -12.05 -6.63
C LEU A 272 1.32 -11.99 -6.67
N VAL A 273 2.01 -12.61 -5.70
CA VAL A 273 3.46 -12.77 -5.74
C VAL A 273 3.86 -13.61 -6.95
N LEU A 274 3.17 -14.71 -7.21
CA LEU A 274 3.37 -15.54 -8.40
C LEU A 274 3.20 -14.74 -9.70
N LEU A 275 2.20 -13.86 -9.77
CA LEU A 275 1.89 -13.08 -10.98
C LEU A 275 2.80 -11.86 -11.19
N PHE A 276 3.23 -11.20 -10.12
CA PHE A 276 3.83 -9.85 -10.19
C PHE A 276 5.23 -9.72 -9.58
N SER A 277 5.79 -10.76 -8.98
CA SER A 277 7.14 -10.67 -8.39
C SER A 277 8.26 -10.51 -9.42
N GLY A 278 8.02 -10.90 -10.68
CA GLY A 278 9.08 -11.05 -11.68
C GLY A 278 10.08 -12.16 -11.31
N PHE A 279 9.76 -13.03 -10.36
CA PHE A 279 10.56 -14.19 -9.99
C PHE A 279 10.46 -15.29 -11.05
N ASP A 280 11.58 -15.98 -11.29
CA ASP A 280 11.59 -17.10 -12.23
C ASP A 280 10.74 -18.24 -11.68
N LEU A 281 9.91 -18.81 -12.56
CA LEU A 281 9.01 -19.90 -12.23
C LEU A 281 9.64 -21.23 -12.63
N GLU A 282 9.83 -22.13 -11.66
CA GLU A 282 10.25 -23.51 -11.92
C GLU A 282 9.13 -24.49 -11.53
N LEU A 283 8.81 -25.42 -12.43
CA LEU A 283 7.91 -26.52 -12.12
C LEU A 283 8.67 -27.61 -11.37
N TYR A 284 8.19 -27.97 -10.18
CA TYR A 284 8.76 -29.03 -9.36
C TYR A 284 7.79 -30.21 -9.22
N GLY A 285 8.12 -31.31 -9.92
CA GLY A 285 7.23 -32.45 -10.06
C GLY A 285 5.97 -32.10 -10.87
N ASN A 286 4.88 -32.86 -10.68
CA ASN A 286 3.68 -32.74 -11.51
C ASN A 286 2.67 -31.69 -11.01
N SER A 287 2.92 -31.06 -9.86
CA SER A 287 1.90 -30.26 -9.19
C SER A 287 2.44 -29.11 -8.34
N ASN A 288 3.72 -28.72 -8.46
CA ASN A 288 4.25 -27.59 -7.69
C ASN A 288 4.94 -26.54 -8.57
N ILE A 289 4.76 -25.27 -8.21
CA ILE A 289 5.54 -24.14 -8.75
C ILE A 289 6.45 -23.60 -7.64
N ILE A 290 7.73 -23.42 -7.95
CA ILE A 290 8.75 -22.78 -7.10
C ILE A 290 9.07 -21.41 -7.69
N LEU A 291 9.19 -20.41 -6.82
CA LEU A 291 9.63 -19.05 -7.18
C LEU A 291 11.11 -18.89 -6.87
N HIS A 292 11.95 -18.53 -7.84
CA HIS A 292 13.36 -18.18 -7.58
C HIS A 292 13.57 -16.67 -7.45
N PRO A 293 14.41 -16.20 -6.48
CA PRO A 293 15.32 -16.98 -5.63
C PRO A 293 14.69 -17.53 -4.34
N SER A 294 13.39 -17.34 -4.12
CA SER A 294 12.64 -17.81 -2.94
C SER A 294 12.44 -19.34 -2.94
N LYS A 295 13.53 -20.12 -2.89
CA LYS A 295 13.57 -21.61 -2.94
C LYS A 295 12.67 -22.33 -1.92
N ASP A 296 12.14 -21.62 -0.93
CA ASP A 296 11.39 -22.18 0.18
C ASP A 296 9.86 -22.24 -0.02
N PHE A 297 9.30 -21.65 -1.08
CA PHE A 297 7.85 -21.60 -1.26
C PHE A 297 7.37 -22.38 -2.49
N ARG A 298 6.39 -23.26 -2.25
CA ARG A 298 5.79 -24.15 -3.25
C ARG A 298 4.31 -23.88 -3.36
N PHE A 299 3.83 -23.56 -4.56
CA PHE A 299 2.41 -23.51 -4.87
C PHE A 299 1.95 -24.87 -5.34
N GLN A 300 1.09 -25.54 -4.58
CA GLN A 300 0.47 -26.77 -5.04
C GLN A 300 -0.66 -26.46 -6.01
N LEU A 301 -0.55 -26.95 -7.23
CA LEU A 301 -1.60 -26.89 -8.24
C LEU A 301 -2.68 -27.94 -7.93
N PRO A 302 -3.96 -27.62 -8.12
CA PRO A 302 -5.03 -28.61 -8.04
C PRO A 302 -4.74 -29.76 -9.00
N SER A 303 -4.98 -31.02 -8.58
CA SER A 303 -4.91 -32.13 -9.53
C SER A 303 -5.94 -31.90 -10.62
N ALA A 304 -5.53 -31.99 -11.89
CA ALA A 304 -6.48 -32.00 -13.01
C ALA A 304 -7.52 -33.11 -12.75
N ALA A 305 -8.79 -32.71 -12.59
CA ALA A 305 -9.92 -33.62 -12.46
C ALA A 305 -10.36 -34.12 -13.83
#